data_AF-A0A9E3ZS01-F1
#
_entry.id   AF-A0A9E3ZS01-F1
#
_cell.length_a   1.000
_cell.length_b   1.000
_cell.length_c   1.000
_cell.angle_alpha   90.00
_cell.angle_beta   90.00
_cell.angle_gamma   90.00
#
_symmetry.space_group_name_H-M   'P 1'
#
loop_
_entity.id
_entity.type
_entity.pdbx_description
1 polymer ?
#
loop_
_entity_poly.entity_id
_entity_poly.type
_entity_poly.pdbx_seq_one_letter_code
_entity_poly.pdbx_strand_id
1 'polypeptide(L)'
;MNYEKVRSEYYLRRWQYYEKARHDLTPREYEDAQVFFHAFRNLNSESKDLLTALYYYSEEYSDLNKRGYYRTVKPVKSARLADEYDLTPRQIGEKVREAKAELKIELQKMLMEVKGSFILSLNETLYLLDFKHKGMPNEQYIIGREVEARVFHQAELSHEEEMKLVLKGFKKIPVN
;
A
#
# COMPACT_ATOMS: atom_id res chain seq x y z
N MET A 1 8.39 6.19 4.69
CA MET A 1 7.44 6.64 3.66
C MET A 1 6.26 7.24 4.40
N ASN A 2 5.90 8.52 4.19
CA ASN A 2 4.80 9.13 4.94
C ASN A 2 3.46 8.62 4.38
N TYR A 3 2.76 7.77 5.14
CA TYR A 3 1.52 7.12 4.74
C TYR A 3 0.37 8.12 4.51
N GLU A 4 0.46 9.34 5.02
CA GLU A 4 -0.50 10.42 4.74
C GLU A 4 -0.45 10.88 3.28
N LYS A 5 0.68 10.63 2.59
CA LYS A 5 0.94 11.04 1.20
C LYS A 5 0.53 10.02 0.15
N VAL A 6 -0.14 8.92 0.53
CA VAL A 6 -0.68 7.93 -0.43
C VAL A 6 -1.68 8.63 -1.34
N ARG A 7 -1.46 8.50 -2.66
CA ARG A 7 -2.33 9.07 -3.70
C ARG A 7 -3.08 7.93 -4.38
N SER A 8 -4.36 7.74 -4.06
CA SER A 8 -5.20 6.71 -4.69
C SER A 8 -5.22 6.85 -6.22
N GLU A 9 -5.19 8.08 -6.73
CA GLU A 9 -5.13 8.36 -8.17
C GLU A 9 -3.89 7.80 -8.87
N TYR A 10 -2.75 7.69 -8.19
CA TYR A 10 -1.55 7.09 -8.77
C TYR A 10 -1.79 5.62 -9.13
N TYR A 11 -2.39 4.86 -8.22
CA TYR A 11 -2.70 3.45 -8.44
C TYR A 11 -3.82 3.27 -9.45
N LEU A 12 -4.90 4.06 -9.35
CA LEU A 12 -6.04 4.02 -10.27
C LEU A 12 -5.63 4.27 -11.72
N ARG A 13 -4.76 5.26 -11.96
CA ARG A 13 -4.26 5.55 -13.32
C ARG A 13 -3.43 4.40 -13.90
N ARG A 14 -2.81 3.58 -13.05
CA ARG A 14 -1.95 2.46 -13.45
C ARG A 14 -2.68 1.11 -13.45
N TRP A 15 -3.97 1.08 -13.14
CA TRP A 15 -4.72 -0.17 -12.99
C TRP A 15 -4.61 -1.06 -14.24
N GLN A 16 -4.97 -0.55 -15.42
CA GLN A 16 -4.85 -1.34 -16.66
C GLN A 16 -3.41 -1.81 -16.92
N TYR A 17 -2.41 -1.01 -16.55
CA TYR A 17 -1.00 -1.40 -16.66
C TYR A 17 -0.67 -2.60 -15.76
N TYR A 18 -1.12 -2.57 -14.50
CA TYR A 18 -0.88 -3.66 -13.55
C TYR A 18 -1.48 -4.99 -14.02
N GLU A 19 -2.63 -4.96 -14.70
CA GLU A 19 -3.23 -6.17 -15.28
C GLU A 19 -2.53 -6.61 -16.57
N LYS A 20 -2.38 -5.70 -17.54
CA LYS A 20 -1.87 -6.03 -18.88
C LYS A 20 -0.39 -6.42 -18.86
N ALA A 21 0.40 -5.78 -18.01
CA ALA A 21 1.84 -6.02 -17.90
C ALA A 21 2.20 -6.95 -16.72
N ARG A 22 1.26 -7.76 -16.20
CA ARG A 22 1.45 -8.56 -14.98
C ARG A 22 2.74 -9.39 -14.96
N HIS A 23 3.13 -9.96 -16.09
CA HIS A 23 4.34 -10.78 -16.24
C HIS A 23 5.63 -9.95 -16.39
N ASP A 24 5.48 -8.66 -16.68
CA ASP A 24 6.55 -7.71 -16.94
C ASP A 24 6.62 -6.60 -15.88
N LEU A 25 5.99 -6.77 -14.71
CA LEU A 25 6.13 -5.80 -13.62
C LEU A 25 7.52 -5.93 -12.98
N THR A 26 8.15 -4.79 -12.69
CA THR A 26 9.32 -4.78 -11.79
C THR A 26 8.89 -5.18 -10.37
N PRO A 27 9.80 -5.65 -9.49
CA PRO A 27 9.43 -6.07 -8.13
C PRO A 27 8.64 -5.00 -7.37
N ARG A 28 9.05 -3.74 -7.47
CA ARG A 28 8.34 -2.61 -6.86
C ARG A 28 6.96 -2.37 -7.46
N GLU A 29 6.80 -2.51 -8.77
CA GLU A 29 5.50 -2.34 -9.42
C GLU A 29 4.56 -3.50 -9.10
N TYR A 30 5.10 -4.69 -8.89
CA TYR A 30 4.35 -5.85 -8.43
C TYR A 30 3.82 -5.64 -7.00
N GLU A 31 4.65 -5.14 -6.08
CA GLU A 31 4.23 -4.74 -4.74
C GLU A 31 3.12 -3.68 -4.79
N ASP A 32 3.32 -2.61 -5.58
CA ASP A 32 2.32 -1.55 -5.75
C ASP A 32 0.99 -2.13 -6.29
N ALA A 33 1.04 -3.08 -7.22
CA ALA A 33 -0.13 -3.75 -7.77
C ALA A 33 -0.85 -4.61 -6.73
N GLN A 34 -0.12 -5.39 -5.93
CA GLN A 34 -0.69 -6.22 -4.87
C GLN A 34 -1.43 -5.37 -3.82
N VAL A 35 -0.78 -4.29 -3.36
CA VAL A 35 -1.38 -3.33 -2.43
C VAL A 35 -2.66 -2.73 -3.02
N PHE A 36 -2.62 -2.33 -4.29
CA PHE A 36 -3.78 -1.77 -4.97
C PHE A 36 -4.93 -2.76 -5.09
N PHE A 37 -4.71 -3.97 -5.62
CA PHE A 37 -5.79 -4.94 -5.82
C PHE A 37 -6.40 -5.43 -4.52
N HIS A 38 -5.60 -5.58 -3.45
CA HIS A 38 -6.12 -5.88 -2.12
C HIS A 38 -7.00 -4.75 -1.59
N ALA A 39 -6.51 -3.51 -1.61
CA ALA A 39 -7.27 -2.35 -1.15
C ALA A 39 -8.56 -2.16 -1.97
N PHE A 40 -8.47 -2.31 -3.30
CA PHE A 40 -9.60 -2.17 -4.20
C PHE A 40 -10.68 -3.23 -3.96
N ARG A 41 -10.29 -4.48 -3.65
CA ARG A 41 -11.23 -5.56 -3.32
C ARG A 41 -12.05 -5.26 -2.07
N ASN A 42 -11.55 -4.46 -1.14
CA ASN A 42 -12.26 -4.14 0.11
C ASN A 42 -13.25 -2.98 -0.01
N LEU A 43 -13.26 -2.25 -1.13
CA LEU A 43 -14.23 -1.19 -1.38
C LEU A 43 -15.67 -1.72 -1.46
N ASN A 44 -16.63 -0.87 -1.10
CA ASN A 44 -18.03 -1.15 -1.40
C ASN A 44 -18.29 -1.19 -2.92
N SER A 45 -19.40 -1.82 -3.35
CA SER A 45 -19.71 -2.03 -4.77
C SER A 45 -19.87 -0.73 -5.54
N GLU A 46 -20.54 0.26 -4.97
CA GLU A 46 -20.78 1.55 -5.64
C GLU A 46 -19.46 2.28 -5.94
N SER A 47 -18.56 2.34 -4.95
CA SER A 47 -17.22 2.90 -5.11
C SER A 47 -16.40 2.15 -6.16
N LYS A 48 -16.48 0.80 -6.20
CA LYS A 48 -15.80 -0.01 -7.22
C LYS A 48 -16.31 0.33 -8.61
N ASP A 49 -17.63 0.31 -8.80
CA ASP A 49 -18.25 0.52 -10.10
C ASP A 49 -17.91 1.91 -10.64
N LEU A 50 -18.03 2.93 -9.78
CA LEU A 50 -17.70 4.31 -10.15
C LEU A 50 -16.21 4.49 -10.50
N LEU A 51 -15.29 3.91 -9.72
CA LEU A 51 -13.85 4.00 -10.02
C LEU A 51 -13.47 3.19 -11.26
N THR A 52 -14.16 2.08 -11.52
CA THR A 52 -14.02 1.26 -12.74
C THR A 52 -14.44 2.07 -13.97
N ALA A 53 -15.63 2.66 -13.94
CA ALA A 53 -16.11 3.51 -15.03
C ALA A 53 -15.18 4.71 -15.28
N LEU A 54 -14.66 5.32 -14.20
CA LEU A 54 -13.81 6.50 -14.30
C LEU A 54 -12.39 6.19 -14.81
N TYR A 55 -11.79 5.07 -14.42
CA TYR A 55 -10.38 4.79 -14.73
C TYR A 55 -10.18 3.55 -15.61
N TYR A 56 -10.86 2.44 -15.31
CA TYR A 56 -10.61 1.17 -16.01
C TYR A 56 -11.11 1.21 -17.45
N TYR A 57 -12.28 1.79 -17.71
CA TYR A 57 -12.82 1.92 -19.07
C TYR A 57 -12.28 3.15 -19.83
N SER A 58 -11.29 3.85 -19.29
CA SER A 58 -10.64 4.91 -20.04
C SER A 58 -9.82 4.36 -21.21
N GLU A 59 -10.05 4.94 -22.39
CA GLU A 59 -9.29 4.68 -23.61
C GLU A 59 -8.21 5.76 -23.85
N GLU A 60 -8.13 6.77 -22.97
CA GLU A 60 -7.13 7.83 -23.07
C GLU A 60 -5.81 7.42 -22.39
N TYR A 61 -4.97 6.69 -23.13
CA TYR A 61 -3.67 6.21 -22.67
C TYR A 61 -2.58 7.30 -22.60
N SER A 62 -1.64 7.12 -21.67
CA SER A 62 -0.49 8.00 -21.46
C SER A 62 0.73 7.22 -20.94
N ASP A 63 1.92 7.77 -21.19
CA ASP A 63 3.22 7.23 -20.73
C ASP A 63 3.49 5.79 -21.20
N LEU A 64 3.85 5.66 -22.48
CA LEU A 64 4.24 4.37 -23.07
C LEU A 64 5.61 3.94 -22.54
N ASN A 65 5.68 2.75 -21.92
CA ASN A 65 6.95 2.21 -21.46
C ASN A 65 7.76 1.57 -22.60
N LYS A 66 9.05 1.31 -22.34
CA LYS A 66 9.96 0.65 -23.29
C LYS A 66 9.54 -0.77 -23.69
N ARG A 67 8.62 -1.39 -22.95
CA ARG A 67 8.12 -2.77 -23.16
C ARG A 67 6.81 -2.78 -23.97
N GLY A 68 6.31 -1.63 -24.41
CA GLY A 68 5.10 -1.50 -25.23
C GLY A 68 3.79 -1.36 -24.47
N TYR A 69 3.82 -1.20 -23.14
CA TYR A 69 2.62 -0.99 -22.33
C TYR A 69 2.47 0.48 -21.93
N TYR A 70 1.26 1.02 -22.08
CA TYR A 70 0.92 2.30 -21.48
C TYR A 70 0.83 2.16 -19.96
N ARG A 71 1.63 2.95 -19.24
CA ARG A 71 1.69 2.90 -17.77
C ARG A 71 0.51 3.58 -17.12
N THR A 72 -0.09 4.57 -17.77
CA THR A 72 -1.14 5.37 -17.17
C THR A 72 -2.29 5.64 -18.12
N VAL A 73 -3.46 5.90 -17.54
CA VAL A 73 -4.62 6.46 -18.25
C VAL A 73 -4.96 7.86 -17.73
N LYS A 74 -5.65 8.64 -18.56
CA LYS A 74 -6.41 9.81 -18.10
C LYS A 74 -7.81 9.36 -17.67
N PRO A 75 -8.37 9.86 -16.56
CA PRO A 75 -9.72 9.48 -16.17
C PRO A 75 -10.75 9.95 -17.20
N VAL A 76 -11.84 9.19 -17.34
CA VAL A 76 -13.01 9.56 -18.15
C VAL A 76 -13.57 10.91 -17.66
N LYS A 77 -14.04 11.73 -18.58
CA LYS A 77 -14.60 13.06 -18.25
C LYS A 77 -15.85 12.91 -17.38
N SER A 78 -15.94 13.67 -16.29
CA SER A 78 -17.08 13.65 -15.37
C SER A 78 -18.43 13.94 -16.04
N ALA A 79 -18.45 14.72 -17.13
CA ALA A 79 -19.67 14.97 -17.91
C ALA A 79 -20.23 13.68 -18.53
N ARG A 80 -19.37 12.81 -19.06
CA ARG A 80 -19.79 11.52 -19.64
C ARG A 80 -20.37 10.59 -18.57
N LEU A 81 -19.77 10.58 -17.39
CA LEU A 81 -20.27 9.78 -16.26
C LEU A 81 -21.57 10.36 -15.68
N ALA A 82 -21.73 11.69 -15.68
CA ALA A 82 -22.97 12.34 -15.26
C ALA A 82 -24.15 11.85 -16.12
N ASP A 83 -23.96 11.80 -17.43
CA ASP A 83 -24.97 11.28 -18.36
C ASP A 83 -25.24 9.78 -18.15
N GLU A 84 -24.21 8.96 -17.92
CA GLU A 84 -24.34 7.51 -17.76
C GLU A 84 -25.05 7.10 -16.45
N TYR A 85 -24.81 7.84 -15.37
CA TYR A 85 -25.37 7.56 -14.05
C TYR A 85 -26.65 8.35 -13.73
N ASP A 86 -27.15 9.17 -14.68
CA ASP A 86 -28.29 10.09 -14.49
C ASP A 86 -28.11 11.00 -13.26
N LEU A 87 -26.91 11.61 -13.15
CA LEU A 87 -26.52 12.48 -12.06
C LEU A 87 -25.96 13.79 -12.58
N THR A 88 -25.96 14.83 -11.76
CA THR A 88 -25.26 16.08 -12.12
C THR A 88 -23.74 15.90 -12.04
N PRO A 89 -22.95 16.68 -12.82
CA PRO A 89 -21.49 16.65 -12.72
C PRO A 89 -20.97 16.93 -11.30
N ARG A 90 -21.71 17.72 -10.51
CA ARG A 90 -21.39 17.99 -9.11
C ARG A 90 -21.54 16.73 -8.24
N GLN A 91 -22.66 16.02 -8.36
CA GLN A 91 -22.91 14.79 -7.61
C GLN A 91 -21.89 13.71 -7.96
N ILE A 92 -21.54 13.57 -9.25
CA ILE A 92 -20.44 12.70 -9.68
C ILE A 92 -19.13 13.11 -9.00
N GLY A 93 -18.81 14.41 -9.00
CA GLY A 93 -17.60 14.92 -8.35
C GLY A 93 -17.51 14.61 -6.85
N GLU A 94 -18.64 14.67 -6.14
CA GLU A 94 -18.75 14.34 -4.72
C GLU A 94 -18.56 12.82 -4.50
N LYS A 95 -19.31 11.97 -5.21
CA LYS A 95 -19.19 10.51 -5.14
C LYS A 95 -17.78 10.00 -5.50
N VAL A 96 -17.15 10.57 -6.54
CA VAL A 96 -15.78 10.23 -6.93
C VAL A 96 -14.79 10.59 -5.82
N ARG A 97 -14.99 11.71 -5.14
CA ARG A 97 -14.12 12.13 -4.02
C ARG A 97 -14.23 11.16 -2.85
N GLU A 98 -15.45 10.73 -2.52
CA GLU A 98 -15.72 9.74 -1.47
C GLU A 98 -15.08 8.40 -1.81
N ALA A 99 -15.31 7.87 -3.02
CA ALA A 99 -14.72 6.61 -3.46
C ALA A 99 -13.18 6.65 -3.46
N LYS A 100 -12.57 7.76 -3.89
CA LYS A 100 -11.11 7.95 -3.83
C LYS A 100 -10.58 8.05 -2.41
N ALA A 101 -11.35 8.61 -1.48
CA ALA A 101 -11.00 8.71 -0.06
C ALA A 101 -11.09 7.33 0.62
N GLU A 102 -12.14 6.57 0.34
CA GLU A 102 -12.28 5.18 0.79
C GLU A 102 -11.11 4.32 0.32
N LEU A 103 -10.76 4.39 -0.97
CA LEU A 103 -9.59 3.69 -1.51
C LEU A 103 -8.29 4.16 -0.85
N LYS A 104 -8.14 5.46 -0.56
CA LYS A 104 -6.96 5.95 0.16
C LYS A 104 -6.85 5.32 1.55
N ILE A 105 -7.96 5.19 2.27
CA ILE A 105 -7.99 4.56 3.61
C ILE A 105 -7.60 3.08 3.50
N GLU A 106 -8.18 2.33 2.56
CA GLU A 106 -7.84 0.91 2.37
C GLU A 106 -6.39 0.72 1.92
N LEU A 107 -5.86 1.57 1.04
CA LEU A 107 -4.44 1.56 0.67
C LEU A 107 -3.54 1.83 1.88
N GLN A 108 -3.93 2.75 2.75
CA GLN A 108 -3.17 3.05 3.97
C GLN A 108 -3.16 1.85 4.93
N LYS A 109 -4.31 1.19 5.14
CA LYS A 109 -4.40 -0.04 5.93
C LYS A 109 -3.50 -1.12 5.36
N MET A 110 -3.63 -1.42 4.06
CA MET A 110 -2.79 -2.42 3.40
C MET A 110 -1.31 -2.09 3.47
N LEU A 111 -0.92 -0.82 3.29
CA LEU A 111 0.49 -0.42 3.42
C LEU A 111 1.00 -0.53 4.86
N MET A 112 0.13 -0.29 5.85
CA MET A 112 0.45 -0.51 7.26
C MET A 112 0.53 -1.99 7.62
N GLU A 113 -0.24 -2.86 6.95
CA GLU A 113 -0.21 -4.31 7.14
C GLU A 113 1.00 -4.95 6.45
N VAL A 114 1.21 -4.64 5.16
CA VAL A 114 2.33 -5.15 4.34
C VAL A 114 3.68 -4.62 4.81
N LYS A 115 3.76 -3.38 5.31
CA LYS A 115 4.98 -2.85 5.94
C LYS A 115 4.95 -2.94 7.46
N GLY A 116 3.91 -3.55 8.00
CA GLY A 116 3.70 -3.72 9.43
C GLY A 116 4.59 -4.79 9.99
N SER A 117 4.83 -5.86 9.23
CA SER A 117 5.65 -6.99 9.63
C SER A 117 7.13 -6.71 9.37
N PHE A 118 7.96 -6.81 10.40
CA PHE A 118 9.41 -6.65 10.29
C PHE A 118 10.13 -7.53 11.30
N ILE A 119 11.35 -7.90 10.99
CA ILE A 119 12.32 -8.45 11.95
C ILE A 119 13.31 -7.35 12.33
N LEU A 120 13.88 -7.47 13.52
CA LEU A 120 14.93 -6.57 14.00
C LEU A 120 16.26 -7.29 14.00
N SER A 121 17.26 -6.74 13.32
CA SER A 121 18.58 -7.32 13.13
C SER A 121 19.67 -6.42 13.70
N LEU A 122 20.63 -6.96 14.43
CA LEU A 122 21.85 -6.25 14.80
C LEU A 122 22.86 -6.25 13.65
N ASN A 123 22.91 -7.35 12.90
CA ASN A 123 23.74 -7.54 11.72
C ASN A 123 23.18 -8.69 10.86
N GLU A 124 23.92 -9.08 9.81
CA GLU A 124 23.51 -10.13 8.86
C GLU A 124 23.28 -11.52 9.47
N THR A 125 23.66 -11.76 10.73
CA THR A 125 23.55 -13.08 11.38
C THR A 125 22.78 -13.09 12.69
N LEU A 126 22.53 -11.91 13.29
CA LEU A 126 21.95 -11.76 14.62
C LEU A 126 20.65 -10.97 14.58
N TYR A 127 19.58 -11.62 15.02
CA TYR A 127 18.20 -11.15 14.95
C TYR A 127 17.53 -11.22 16.32
N LEU A 128 16.61 -10.29 16.60
CA LEU A 128 15.81 -10.27 17.81
C LEU A 128 14.80 -11.41 17.78
N LEU A 129 14.88 -12.30 18.77
CA LEU A 129 13.94 -13.40 18.96
C LEU A 129 12.85 -13.01 19.96
N ASP A 130 13.23 -12.44 21.10
CA ASP A 130 12.25 -12.05 22.13
C ASP A 130 12.86 -11.14 23.21
N PHE A 131 12.04 -10.75 24.19
CA PHE A 131 12.44 -9.98 25.37
C PHE A 131 12.30 -10.83 26.64
N LYS A 132 13.28 -10.74 27.54
CA LYS A 132 13.10 -11.12 28.95
C LYS A 132 12.83 -9.88 29.78
N HIS A 133 11.85 -9.97 30.68
CA HIS A 133 11.47 -8.87 31.57
C HIS A 133 11.10 -7.58 30.81
N LYS A 134 10.35 -7.71 29.69
CA LYS A 134 9.93 -6.57 28.86
C LYS A 134 9.28 -5.47 29.71
N GLY A 135 9.72 -4.23 29.55
CA GLY A 135 9.21 -3.06 30.26
C GLY A 135 9.75 -2.87 31.68
N MET A 136 10.67 -3.73 32.15
CA MET A 136 11.32 -3.59 33.46
C MET A 136 12.72 -2.96 33.33
N PRO A 137 13.30 -2.37 34.39
CA PRO A 137 14.65 -1.80 34.37
C PRO A 137 15.76 -2.77 33.95
N ASN A 138 15.52 -4.07 34.12
CA ASN A 138 16.43 -5.17 33.79
C ASN A 138 16.00 -5.95 32.53
N GLU A 139 15.32 -5.28 31.59
CA GLU A 139 14.95 -5.87 30.29
C GLU A 139 16.19 -6.40 29.54
N GLN A 140 16.09 -7.62 29.01
CA GLN A 140 17.13 -8.27 28.21
C GLN A 140 16.59 -8.68 26.85
N TYR A 141 17.46 -8.63 25.83
CA TYR A 141 17.13 -9.01 24.45
C TYR A 141 17.66 -10.41 24.17
N ILE A 142 16.79 -11.31 23.69
CA ILE A 142 17.18 -12.64 23.22
C ILE A 142 17.50 -12.51 21.73
N ILE A 143 18.73 -12.88 21.36
CA ILE A 143 19.26 -12.77 19.99
C ILE A 143 19.55 -14.16 19.44
N GLY A 144 19.25 -14.38 18.17
CA GLY A 144 19.54 -15.64 17.47
C GLY A 144 19.56 -15.47 15.96
N ARG A 145 19.23 -16.54 15.23
CA ARG A 145 19.34 -16.58 13.77
C ARG A 145 18.06 -16.09 13.09
N GLU A 146 18.16 -15.72 11.82
CA GLU A 146 17.03 -15.21 11.02
C GLU A 146 15.81 -16.16 11.03
N VAL A 147 16.05 -17.47 10.91
CA VAL A 147 14.97 -18.48 10.88
C VAL A 147 14.17 -18.58 12.19
N GLU A 148 14.74 -18.08 13.29
CA GLU A 148 14.10 -18.02 14.61
C GLU A 148 13.55 -16.61 14.90
N ALA A 149 13.86 -15.63 14.04
CA ALA A 149 13.58 -14.23 14.30
C ALA A 149 12.09 -13.99 14.50
N ARG A 150 11.78 -13.23 15.54
CA ARG A 150 10.39 -12.83 15.78
C ARG A 150 9.99 -11.77 14.77
N VAL A 151 8.89 -12.06 14.10
CA VAL A 151 8.19 -11.10 13.25
C VAL A 151 7.39 -10.18 14.16
N PHE A 152 7.67 -8.88 14.08
CA PHE A 152 6.94 -7.83 14.76
C PHE A 152 5.96 -7.20 13.80
N HIS A 153 4.72 -7.03 14.23
CA HIS A 153 3.77 -6.14 13.56
C HIS A 153 3.92 -4.71 14.11
N GLN A 154 3.72 -3.69 13.27
CA GLN A 154 3.99 -2.29 13.60
C GLN A 154 3.11 -1.73 14.74
N ALA A 155 2.03 -2.43 15.09
CA ALA A 155 1.23 -2.13 16.27
C ALA A 155 1.79 -2.71 17.59
N GLU A 156 2.75 -3.64 17.54
CA GLU A 156 3.31 -4.33 18.73
C GLU A 156 4.41 -3.53 19.45
N LEU A 157 5.00 -2.55 18.78
CA LEU A 157 6.04 -1.68 19.34
C LEU A 157 5.59 -0.22 19.26
N SER A 158 5.55 0.45 20.41
CA SER A 158 5.41 1.90 20.45
C SER A 158 6.62 2.60 19.82
N HIS A 159 6.44 3.87 19.42
CA HIS A 159 7.54 4.65 18.85
C HIS A 159 8.75 4.78 19.78
N GLU A 160 8.52 4.86 21.09
CA GLU A 160 9.59 4.95 22.09
C GLU A 160 10.37 3.63 22.20
N GLU A 161 9.69 2.48 22.16
CA GLU A 161 10.32 1.16 22.16
C GLU A 161 11.15 0.94 20.88
N GLU A 162 10.61 1.34 19.72
CA GLU A 162 11.32 1.27 18.44
C GLU A 162 12.62 2.11 18.48
N MET A 163 12.55 3.34 19.00
CA MET A 163 13.74 4.20 19.13
C MET A 163 14.78 3.63 20.09
N LYS A 164 14.37 3.01 21.21
CA LYS A 164 15.30 2.35 22.14
C LYS A 164 16.06 1.21 21.44
N LEU A 165 15.39 0.43 20.60
CA LEU A 165 15.99 -0.67 19.85
C LEU A 165 16.96 -0.15 18.78
N VAL A 166 16.59 0.91 18.06
CA VAL A 166 17.48 1.56 17.08
C VAL A 166 18.74 2.12 17.74
N LEU A 167 18.62 2.80 18.89
CA LEU A 167 19.77 3.31 19.65
C LEU A 167 20.69 2.19 20.15
N LYS A 168 20.16 0.97 20.32
CA LYS A 168 20.93 -0.23 20.65
C LYS A 168 21.54 -0.94 19.43
N GLY A 169 21.36 -0.38 18.24
CA GLY A 169 21.96 -0.87 17.00
C GLY A 169 21.08 -1.79 16.16
N PHE A 170 19.83 -2.03 16.55
CA PHE A 170 18.92 -2.82 15.73
C PHE A 170 18.48 -2.05 14.48
N LYS A 171 18.49 -2.76 13.36
CA LYS A 171 17.96 -2.35 12.07
C LYS A 171 16.66 -3.08 11.80
N LYS A 172 15.69 -2.33 11.29
CA LYS A 172 14.40 -2.85 10.86
C LYS A 172 14.51 -3.44 9.46
N ILE A 173 14.19 -4.73 9.32
CA ILE A 173 14.14 -5.43 8.04
C ILE A 173 12.67 -5.81 7.78
N PRO A 174 12.03 -5.26 6.74
CA PRO A 174 10.67 -5.63 6.38
C PRO A 174 10.58 -7.13 6.07
N VAL A 175 9.48 -7.76 6.51
CA VAL A 175 9.16 -9.15 6.17
C VAL A 175 8.06 -9.11 5.12
N ASN A 176 8.38 -9.54 3.90
CA ASN A 176 7.45 -9.66 2.77
C ASN A 176 6.78 -11.05 2.76
#